data_AF-A0A0D6L935-F1
#
_entry.id   AF-A0A0D6L935-F1
#
_cell.length_a   1.000
_cell.length_b   1.000
_cell.length_c   1.000
_cell.angle_alpha   90.00
_cell.angle_beta   90.00
_cell.angle_gamma   90.00
#
_symmetry.space_group_name_H-M   'P 1'
#
loop_
_entity.id
_entity.type
_entity.pdbx_description
1 polymer ?
#
loop_
_entity_poly.entity_id
_entity_poly.type
_entity_poly.pdbx_seq_one_letter_code
_entity_poly.pdbx_strand_id
1 'polypeptide(L)'
;MLPPSGCDDNAQLLQSMDLTTEVEKSHIQNFFSQCINRLKGSDKKLPQVHLMKDLCLRGFAVHHSGILPILKEVVELLFQKGYVKILFATETFAMGVNMPARTVVFDSIQKHDGMELRVLNAGEYIQVPSSPIGVD
;
A
#
# COMPACT_ATOMS: atom_id res chain seq x y z
N MET A 1 -1.50 -0.46 15.70
CA MET A 1 -1.41 -0.95 14.32
C MET A 1 -2.54 -0.33 13.52
N LEU A 2 -2.23 0.13 12.30
CA LEU A 2 -3.15 0.96 11.53
C LEU A 2 -4.40 0.16 11.14
N PRO A 3 -5.63 0.60 11.47
CA PRO A 3 -6.86 -0.02 10.99
C PRO A 3 -7.08 0.32 9.50
N PRO A 4 -7.92 -0.45 8.76
CA PRO A 4 -8.21 -0.17 7.36
C PRO A 4 -8.66 1.27 7.08
N SER A 5 -9.53 1.82 7.93
CA SER A 5 -9.96 3.22 7.83
C SER A 5 -8.80 4.20 8.00
N GLY A 6 -7.84 3.89 8.89
CA GLY A 6 -6.66 4.70 9.11
C GLY A 6 -5.69 4.72 7.93
N CYS A 7 -5.65 3.67 7.10
CA CYS A 7 -4.90 3.67 5.85
C CYS A 7 -5.43 4.74 4.89
N ASP A 8 -6.74 4.78 4.71
CA ASP A 8 -7.41 5.72 3.81
C ASP A 8 -7.31 7.16 4.34
N ASP A 9 -7.52 7.36 5.65
CA ASP A 9 -7.43 8.67 6.30
C ASP A 9 -6.01 9.27 6.17
N ASN A 10 -4.98 8.48 6.45
CA ASN A 10 -3.58 8.93 6.32
C ASN A 10 -3.22 9.25 4.86
N ALA A 11 -3.75 8.49 3.90
CA ALA A 11 -3.55 8.76 2.48
C ALA A 11 -4.23 10.07 2.04
N GLN A 12 -5.37 10.44 2.65
CA GLN A 12 -6.05 11.72 2.40
C GLN A 12 -5.29 12.91 2.97
N LEU A 13 -4.65 12.78 4.14
CA LEU A 13 -3.84 13.84 4.74
C LEU A 13 -2.66 14.28 3.85
N LEU A 14 -2.25 13.42 2.91
CA LEU A 14 -1.10 13.65 2.03
C LEU A 14 -1.52 14.12 0.63
N GLN A 15 -2.76 14.60 0.44
CA GLN A 15 -3.26 15.07 -0.86
C GLN A 15 -2.43 16.19 -1.50
N SER A 16 -1.73 17.01 -0.71
CA SER A 16 -0.89 18.12 -1.20
C SER A 16 0.52 17.72 -1.59
N MET A 17 0.94 16.47 -1.35
CA MET A 17 2.27 16.00 -1.68
C MET A 17 2.27 15.17 -2.97
N ASP A 18 3.37 15.29 -3.69
CA ASP A 18 3.66 14.57 -4.93
C ASP A 18 5.13 14.12 -4.90
N LEU A 19 5.34 12.80 -4.96
CA LEU A 19 6.65 12.17 -4.83
C LEU A 19 7.14 11.55 -6.15
N THR A 20 6.46 11.83 -7.26
CA THR A 20 6.81 11.30 -8.57
C THR A 20 7.11 12.40 -9.57
N THR A 21 7.99 12.09 -10.51
CA THR A 21 8.27 12.90 -11.68
C THR A 21 7.22 12.68 -12.77
N GLU A 22 7.12 13.59 -13.74
CA GLU A 22 6.21 13.42 -14.88
C GLU A 22 6.51 12.13 -15.70
N VAL A 23 7.78 11.71 -15.76
CA VAL A 23 8.17 10.45 -16.41
C VAL A 23 7.66 9.24 -15.61
N GLU A 24 7.84 9.25 -14.29
CA GLU A 24 7.29 8.20 -13.41
C GLU A 24 5.76 8.16 -13.50
N LYS A 25 5.07 9.31 -13.49
CA LYS A 25 3.61 9.39 -13.67
C LYS A 25 3.17 8.76 -14.97
N SER A 26 3.86 9.03 -16.08
CA SER A 26 3.56 8.41 -17.36
C SER A 26 3.68 6.88 -17.30
N HIS A 27 4.75 6.36 -16.70
CA HIS A 27 4.92 4.91 -16.51
C HIS A 27 3.83 4.31 -15.62
N ILE A 28 3.53 4.96 -14.49
CA ILE A 28 2.50 4.54 -13.54
C ILE A 28 1.14 4.52 -14.23
N GLN A 29 0.78 5.59 -14.94
CA GLN A 29 -0.49 5.71 -15.65
C GLN A 29 -0.66 4.62 -16.70
N ASN A 30 0.37 4.37 -17.50
CA ASN A 30 0.35 3.35 -18.54
C ASN A 30 0.21 1.95 -17.93
N PHE A 31 1.02 1.64 -16.92
CA PHE A 31 0.98 0.34 -16.25
C PHE A 31 -0.37 0.10 -15.55
N PHE A 32 -0.84 1.08 -14.77
CA PHE A 32 -2.12 1.00 -14.07
C PHE A 32 -3.27 0.79 -15.06
N SER A 33 -3.30 1.55 -16.16
CA SER A 33 -4.34 1.42 -17.19
C SER A 33 -4.32 0.04 -17.86
N GLN A 34 -3.14 -0.52 -18.15
CA GLN A 34 -3.00 -1.87 -18.70
C GLN A 34 -3.58 -2.93 -17.75
N CYS A 35 -3.28 -2.83 -16.45
CA CYS A 35 -3.79 -3.76 -15.45
C CYS A 35 -5.30 -3.64 -15.26
N ILE A 36 -5.83 -2.42 -15.08
CA ILE A 36 -7.26 -2.16 -14.92
C ILE A 36 -8.06 -2.56 -16.16
N ASN A 37 -7.45 -2.54 -17.34
CA ASN A 37 -8.14 -3.00 -18.54
C ASN A 37 -8.57 -4.47 -18.51
N ARG A 38 -7.96 -5.28 -17.64
CA ARG A 38 -8.32 -6.69 -17.39
C ARG A 38 -9.58 -6.85 -16.54
N LEU A 39 -10.01 -5.81 -15.81
CA LEU A 39 -11.29 -5.80 -15.11
C LEU A 39 -12.45 -5.77 -16.10
N LYS A 40 -13.55 -6.44 -15.77
CA LYS A 40 -14.75 -6.48 -16.61
C LYS A 40 -15.74 -5.40 -16.19
N GLY A 41 -16.50 -4.88 -17.16
CA GLY A 41 -17.72 -4.11 -16.89
C GLY A 41 -17.53 -2.86 -16.02
N SER A 42 -18.40 -2.71 -15.02
CA SER A 42 -18.50 -1.57 -14.11
C SER A 42 -17.35 -1.45 -13.11
N ASP A 43 -16.58 -2.52 -12.90
CA ASP A 43 -15.56 -2.57 -11.83
C ASP A 43 -14.45 -1.52 -12.04
N LYS A 44 -14.16 -1.17 -13.30
CA LYS A 44 -13.21 -0.09 -13.65
C LYS A 44 -13.63 1.28 -13.13
N LYS A 45 -14.92 1.47 -12.84
CA LYS A 45 -15.51 2.75 -12.40
C LYS A 45 -15.71 2.82 -10.89
N LEU A 46 -15.26 1.81 -10.14
CA LEU A 46 -15.38 1.81 -8.69
C LEU A 46 -14.55 2.97 -8.11
N PRO A 47 -15.08 3.70 -7.10
CA PRO A 47 -14.37 4.84 -6.49
C PRO A 47 -12.96 4.50 -6.03
N GLN A 48 -12.77 3.29 -5.51
CA GLN A 48 -11.48 2.80 -5.05
C GLN A 48 -10.44 2.66 -6.17
N VAL A 49 -10.85 2.35 -7.40
CA VAL A 49 -9.94 2.28 -8.56
C VAL A 49 -9.41 3.68 -8.89
N HIS A 50 -10.28 4.68 -8.84
CA HIS A 50 -9.91 6.08 -9.06
C HIS A 50 -8.99 6.58 -7.94
N LEU A 51 -9.37 6.37 -6.68
CA LEU A 51 -8.56 6.74 -5.52
C LEU A 51 -7.17 6.12 -5.58
N MET A 52 -7.07 4.82 -5.85
CA MET A 52 -5.79 4.13 -5.93
C MET A 52 -4.93 4.66 -7.07
N LYS A 53 -5.53 4.96 -8.24
CA LYS A 53 -4.81 5.56 -9.36
C LYS A 53 -4.19 6.90 -8.96
N ASP A 54 -4.98 7.77 -8.33
CA ASP A 54 -4.55 9.12 -7.95
C ASP A 54 -3.48 9.09 -6.85
N LEU A 55 -3.57 8.11 -5.94
CA LEU A 55 -2.51 7.86 -4.95
C LEU A 55 -1.23 7.39 -5.62
N CYS A 56 -1.31 6.35 -6.46
CA CYS A 56 -0.14 5.77 -7.12
C CYS A 56 0.57 6.82 -7.99
N LEU A 57 -0.18 7.67 -8.70
CA LEU A 57 0.39 8.75 -9.51
C LEU A 57 1.21 9.73 -8.68
N ARG A 58 0.88 9.93 -7.40
CA ARG A 58 1.64 10.81 -6.49
C ARG A 58 2.71 10.08 -5.68
N GLY A 59 2.88 8.77 -5.90
CA GLY A 59 3.85 7.93 -5.20
C GLY A 59 3.36 7.38 -3.86
N PHE A 60 2.05 7.41 -3.61
CA PHE A 60 1.42 6.83 -2.42
C PHE A 60 0.57 5.61 -2.77
N ALA A 61 0.31 4.73 -1.82
CA ALA A 61 -0.71 3.68 -1.98
C ALA A 61 -1.21 3.17 -0.61
N VAL A 62 -2.32 2.44 -0.64
CA VAL A 62 -2.86 1.72 0.52
C VAL A 62 -2.94 0.22 0.24
N HIS A 63 -2.72 -0.63 1.25
CA HIS A 63 -2.80 -2.08 1.12
C HIS A 63 -3.43 -2.72 2.37
N HIS A 64 -4.67 -3.17 2.23
CA HIS A 64 -5.39 -3.90 3.26
C HIS A 64 -6.41 -4.87 2.65
N SER A 65 -7.04 -5.70 3.48
CA SER A 65 -7.96 -6.77 3.05
C SER A 65 -9.20 -6.26 2.30
N GLY A 66 -9.60 -5.01 2.53
CA GLY A 66 -10.70 -4.34 1.82
C GLY A 66 -10.35 -3.89 0.40
N ILE A 67 -9.07 -3.99 -0.01
CA ILE A 67 -8.65 -3.58 -1.34
C ILE A 67 -8.86 -4.71 -2.37
N LEU A 68 -9.37 -4.37 -3.57
CA LEU A 68 -9.57 -5.33 -4.65
C LEU A 68 -8.27 -6.09 -4.94
N PRO A 69 -8.30 -7.43 -5.14
CA PRO A 69 -7.10 -8.23 -5.38
C PRO A 69 -6.21 -7.69 -6.50
N ILE A 70 -6.80 -7.30 -7.64
CA ILE A 70 -6.03 -6.73 -8.76
C ILE A 70 -5.36 -5.39 -8.41
N LEU A 71 -5.97 -4.58 -7.55
CA LEU A 71 -5.37 -3.32 -7.11
C LEU A 71 -4.19 -3.58 -6.17
N LYS A 72 -4.30 -4.59 -5.30
CA LYS A 72 -3.18 -5.01 -4.44
C LYS A 72 -1.98 -5.45 -5.29
N GLU A 73 -2.20 -6.32 -6.27
CA GLU A 73 -1.13 -6.76 -7.19
C GLU A 73 -0.47 -5.59 -7.92
N VAL A 74 -1.26 -4.60 -8.39
CA VAL A 74 -0.73 -3.40 -9.05
C VAL A 74 0.14 -2.57 -8.10
N VAL A 75 -0.33 -2.35 -6.86
CA VAL A 75 0.41 -1.60 -5.84
C VAL A 75 1.71 -2.30 -5.49
N GLU A 76 1.69 -3.61 -5.30
CA GLU A 76 2.89 -4.40 -4.99
C GLU A 76 3.94 -4.28 -6.10
N LEU A 77 3.53 -4.39 -7.37
CA LEU A 77 4.43 -4.24 -8.51
C LEU A 77 4.97 -2.82 -8.67
N LEU A 78 4.15 -1.79 -8.42
CA LEU A 78 4.61 -0.40 -8.44
C LEU A 78 5.55 -0.08 -7.28
N PHE A 79 5.35 -0.69 -6.11
CA PHE A 79 6.24 -0.57 -4.96
C PHE A 79 7.58 -1.25 -5.22
N GLN A 80 7.60 -2.47 -5.77
CA GLN A 80 8.83 -3.16 -6.18
C GLN A 80 9.65 -2.37 -7.22
N LYS A 81 8.98 -1.67 -8.13
CA LYS A 81 9.63 -0.81 -9.13
C LYS A 81 10.07 0.54 -8.56
N GLY A 82 9.79 0.81 -7.29
CA GLY A 82 10.13 2.06 -6.61
C GLY A 82 9.26 3.24 -7.04
N TYR A 83 8.12 3.03 -7.71
CA TYR A 83 7.20 4.12 -8.08
C TYR A 83 6.29 4.54 -6.93
N VAL A 84 5.83 3.58 -6.12
CA VAL A 84 5.20 3.88 -4.82
C VAL A 84 6.31 4.06 -3.79
N LYS A 85 6.43 5.28 -3.25
CA LYS A 85 7.47 5.65 -2.28
C LYS A 85 6.98 5.44 -0.84
N ILE A 86 5.69 5.66 -0.61
CA ILE A 86 5.05 5.49 0.71
C ILE A 86 3.83 4.58 0.56
N LEU A 87 3.79 3.53 1.37
CA LEU A 87 2.71 2.55 1.38
C LEU A 87 2.13 2.43 2.79
N PHE A 88 0.83 2.69 2.91
CA PHE A 88 0.09 2.45 4.14
C PHE A 88 -0.51 1.05 4.12
N ALA A 89 -0.10 0.19 5.05
CA ALA A 89 -0.54 -1.20 5.04
C ALA A 89 -0.95 -1.71 6.42
N THR A 90 -1.90 -2.66 6.41
CA THR A 90 -2.25 -3.46 7.60
C THR A 90 -1.30 -4.65 7.76
N GLU A 91 -1.32 -5.32 8.92
CA GLU A 91 -0.42 -6.44 9.32
C GLU A 91 -0.23 -7.52 8.25
N THR A 92 -1.26 -7.80 7.46
CA THR A 92 -1.25 -8.86 6.44
C THR A 92 -0.25 -8.62 5.31
N PHE A 93 0.21 -7.38 5.11
CA PHE A 93 1.19 -7.05 4.08
C PHE A 93 2.59 -7.61 4.39
N ALA A 94 2.99 -7.57 5.67
CA ALA A 94 4.27 -8.08 6.14
C ALA A 94 4.46 -9.59 5.94
N MET A 95 3.36 -10.34 6.00
CA MET A 95 3.39 -11.80 6.03
C MET A 95 3.58 -12.46 4.65
N GLY A 96 3.72 -11.68 3.57
CA GLY A 96 3.58 -12.26 2.23
C GLY A 96 4.44 -11.70 1.11
N VAL A 97 5.21 -10.61 1.29
CA VAL A 97 5.89 -10.01 0.14
C VAL A 97 7.38 -9.77 0.35
N ASN A 98 8.17 -10.31 -0.58
CA ASN A 98 9.58 -10.01 -0.74
C ASN A 98 9.76 -8.60 -1.34
N MET A 99 9.41 -7.56 -0.57
CA MET A 99 9.50 -6.17 -1.04
C MET A 99 10.49 -5.36 -0.22
N PRO A 100 11.49 -4.73 -0.86
CA PRO A 100 12.51 -3.94 -0.18
C PRO A 100 11.94 -2.60 0.29
N ALA A 101 11.29 -2.61 1.45
CA ALA A 101 11.00 -1.38 2.18
C ALA A 101 12.29 -0.88 2.84
N ARG A 102 12.74 0.33 2.51
CA ARG A 102 13.93 0.92 3.13
C ARG A 102 13.69 1.29 4.61
N THR A 103 12.45 1.65 4.94
CA THR A 103 12.07 2.10 6.27
C THR A 103 10.65 1.65 6.55
N VAL A 104 10.43 1.09 7.74
CA VAL A 104 9.12 0.67 8.22
C VAL A 104 8.78 1.51 9.45
N VAL A 105 7.65 2.19 9.42
CA VAL A 105 7.15 3.01 10.53
C VAL A 105 5.89 2.37 11.07
N PHE A 106 5.87 2.11 12.38
CA PHE A 106 4.69 1.62 13.07
C PHE A 106 3.87 2.81 13.59
N ASP A 107 2.64 2.94 13.11
CA ASP A 107 1.67 3.92 13.63
C ASP A 107 1.34 3.68 15.11
N SER A 108 1.28 2.40 15.52
CA SER A 108 1.13 2.03 16.93
C SER A 108 1.61 0.59 17.18
N ILE A 109 2.26 0.39 18.33
CA ILE A 109 2.75 -0.92 18.82
C ILE A 109 1.65 -1.73 19.55
N GLN A 110 0.43 -1.22 19.58
CA GLN A 110 -0.73 -1.92 20.15
C GLN A 110 -1.69 -2.33 19.04
N LYS A 111 -2.32 -3.50 19.15
CA LYS A 111 -3.34 -3.98 18.22
C LYS A 111 -4.54 -4.55 18.95
N HIS A 112 -5.69 -4.48 18.30
CA HIS A 112 -6.91 -5.11 18.77
C HIS A 112 -6.97 -6.53 18.22
N ASP A 113 -7.07 -7.53 19.09
CA ASP A 113 -7.10 -8.94 18.68
C ASP A 113 -8.50 -9.55 18.56
N GLY A 114 -9.52 -8.71 18.74
CA GLY A 114 -10.93 -9.11 18.77
C GLY A 114 -11.50 -9.11 20.18
N MET A 115 -10.66 -9.11 21.23
CA MET A 115 -11.07 -9.03 22.62
C MET A 115 -10.55 -7.77 23.30
N GLU A 116 -9.26 -7.48 23.15
CA GLU A 116 -8.62 -6.34 23.81
C GLU A 116 -7.55 -5.68 22.95
N LEU A 117 -7.18 -4.46 23.37
CA LEU A 117 -6.05 -3.74 22.80
C LEU A 117 -4.77 -4.19 23.52
N ARG A 118 -3.94 -5.00 22.86
CA ARG A 118 -2.71 -5.55 23.44
C ARG A 118 -1.46 -5.07 22.71
N VAL A 119 -0.31 -5.13 23.36
CA VAL A 119 1.00 -4.87 22.74
C VAL A 119 1.36 -6.01 21.79
N LEU A 120 2.01 -5.68 20.67
CA LEU A 120 2.54 -6.68 19.72
C LEU A 120 3.52 -7.63 20.41
N ASN A 121 3.44 -8.91 20.08
CA ASN A 121 4.44 -9.87 20.53
C ASN A 121 5.74 -9.74 19.70
N ALA A 122 6.83 -10.34 20.17
CA ALA A 122 8.13 -10.25 19.51
C ALA A 122 8.11 -10.78 18.06
N GLY A 123 7.32 -11.82 17.79
CA GLY A 123 7.17 -12.37 16.43
C GLY A 123 6.50 -11.38 15.47
N GLU A 124 5.41 -10.76 15.90
CA GLU A 124 4.68 -9.74 15.14
C GLU A 124 5.54 -8.49 14.91
N TYR A 125 6.32 -8.08 15.92
CA TYR A 125 7.25 -6.96 15.79
C TYR A 125 8.41 -7.25 14.82
N ILE A 126 8.94 -8.47 14.82
CA ILE A 126 10.07 -8.86 13.95
C ILE A 126 9.60 -9.17 12.53
N GLN A 127 8.43 -9.77 12.33
CA GLN A 127 7.95 -10.16 11.00
C GLN A 127 7.68 -8.96 10.09
N VAL A 128 7.19 -7.86 10.65
CA VAL A 128 6.82 -6.67 9.85
C VAL A 128 8.02 -5.99 9.17
N PRO A 129 9.17 -5.82 9.84
CA PRO A 129 10.38 -5.29 9.20
C PRO A 129 11.20 -6.32 8.43
N SER A 130 10.97 -7.62 8.62
CA SER A 130 11.83 -8.69 8.05
C SER A 130 11.47 -9.08 6.61
N SER A 131 10.41 -8.51 6.01
CA SER A 131 10.25 -8.54 4.55
C SER A 131 11.50 -7.89 3.92
N PRO A 132 12.19 -8.53 2.96
CA PRO A 132 13.62 -8.35 2.76
C PRO A 132 13.96 -6.90 2.40
N ILE A 133 14.53 -6.20 3.37
CA ILE A 133 15.20 -4.93 3.19
C ILE A 133 16.44 -5.24 2.35
N GLY A 134 16.40 -4.92 1.06
CA GLY A 134 17.55 -5.04 0.18
C GLY A 134 18.70 -4.20 0.72
N VAL A 135 19.66 -4.87 1.35
CA VAL A 135 21.01 -4.35 1.62
C VAL A 135 21.93 -4.93 0.56
N ASP A 136 21.94 -4.27 -0.60
CA ASP A 136 23.09 -4.25 -1.51
C ASP A 136 23.70 -2.84 -1.47
#